data_AF-A0AAE3GTD9-F1
#
_entry.id   AF-A0AAE3GTD9-F1
#
_cell.length_a   1.000
_cell.length_b   1.000
_cell.length_c   1.000
_cell.angle_alpha   90.00
_cell.angle_beta   90.00
_cell.angle_gamma   90.00
#
_symmetry.space_group_name_H-M   'P 1'
#
loop_
_entity.id
_entity.type
_entity.pdbx_description
1 polymer ?
#
loop_
_entity_poly.entity_id
_entity_poly.type
_entity_poly.pdbx_seq_one_letter_code
_entity_poly.pdbx_strand_id
1 'polypeptide(L)' 'MSDRITKLWTVSEIEDLIQRFENGTLPRGEWTHHAHLIVALWYLTHYPQPEATNYIRNGIKRYNQSITT' A
#
# COMPACT_ATOMS: atom_id res chain seq x y z
N MET A 1 -4.81 -28.47 4.84
CA MET A 1 -5.07 -27.01 4.74
C MET A 1 -4.07 -26.46 3.76
N SER A 2 -4.50 -26.05 2.57
CA SER A 2 -3.62 -25.50 1.54
C SER A 2 -3.63 -23.99 1.69
N ASP A 3 -2.53 -23.44 2.22
CA ASP A 3 -2.29 -22.00 2.26
C ASP A 3 -2.21 -21.48 0.83
N ARG A 4 -3.33 -20.95 0.35
CA ARG A 4 -3.48 -20.45 -1.01
C ARG A 4 -2.84 -19.06 -1.05
N ILE A 5 -1.63 -18.94 -1.59
CA ILE A 5 -1.09 -17.67 -2.08
C ILE A 5 -2.11 -17.17 -3.12
N THR A 6 -2.87 -16.13 -2.79
CA THR A 6 -4.06 -15.73 -3.57
C THR A 6 -3.76 -14.71 -4.67
N LYS A 7 -2.59 -14.05 -4.65
CA LYS A 7 -2.11 -13.19 -5.73
C LYS A 7 -0.60 -13.01 -5.66
N LEU A 8 0.10 -13.23 -6.76
CA LEU A 8 1.47 -12.75 -6.98
C LEU A 8 1.39 -11.38 -7.64
N TRP A 9 2.29 -10.48 -7.25
CA TRP A 9 2.33 -9.11 -7.76
C TRP A 9 3.55 -8.94 -8.66
N THR A 10 3.33 -8.42 -9.86
CA THR A 10 4.42 -7.89 -10.70
C THR A 10 4.89 -6.55 -10.15
N VAL A 11 6.11 -6.14 -10.50
CA VAL A 11 6.64 -4.81 -10.11
C VAL A 11 5.72 -3.70 -10.61
N SER A 12 5.22 -3.79 -11.84
CA SER A 12 4.31 -2.78 -12.41
C SER A 12 2.99 -2.66 -11.65
N GLU A 13 2.42 -3.77 -11.17
CA GLU A 13 1.22 -3.72 -10.33
C GLU A 13 1.49 -3.08 -8.96
N ILE A 14 2.69 -3.27 -8.42
CA ILE A 14 3.10 -2.62 -7.18
C ILE A 14 3.25 -1.11 -7.41
N GLU A 15 3.91 -0.70 -8.50
CA GLU A 15 4.06 0.71 -8.87
C GLU A 15 2.69 1.40 -9.05
N ASP A 16 1.73 0.77 -9.74
CA ASP A 16 0.36 1.27 -9.87
C ASP A 16 -0.34 1.41 -8.51
N LEU A 17 -0.22 0.39 -7.65
CA LEU A 17 -0.78 0.43 -6.30
C LEU A 17 -0.21 1.61 -5.49
N ILE A 18 1.11 1.81 -5.53
CA ILE A 18 1.77 2.90 -4.80
C ILE A 18 1.30 4.25 -5.33
N GLN A 19 1.26 4.43 -6.66
CA GLN A 19 0.79 5.67 -7.28
C GLN A 19 -0.65 6.00 -6.87
N ARG A 20 -1.56 5.01 -6.92
CA ARG A 20 -2.97 5.21 -6.55
C ARG A 20 -3.16 5.46 -5.06
N PHE A 21 -2.37 4.78 -4.21
CA PHE A 21 -2.34 5.01 -2.76
C PHE A 21 -1.86 6.42 -2.43
N GLU A 22 -0.74 6.86 -3.01
CA GLU A 22 -0.16 8.18 -2.75
C GLU A 22 -1.07 9.32 -3.22
N ASN A 23 -1.75 9.13 -4.34
CA ASN A 23 -2.73 10.07 -4.89
C ASN A 23 -4.10 10.01 -4.19
N GLY A 24 -4.32 9.07 -3.27
CA GLY A 24 -5.62 8.90 -2.60
C GLY A 24 -6.75 8.45 -3.52
N THR A 25 -6.43 7.82 -4.65
CA THR A 25 -7.38 7.38 -5.70
C THR A 25 -7.64 5.87 -5.68
N LEU A 26 -6.95 5.12 -4.82
CA LEU A 26 -7.19 3.69 -4.64
C LEU A 26 -8.62 3.47 -4.08
N PRO A 27 -9.47 2.65 -4.71
CA PRO A 27 -10.80 2.35 -4.19
C PRO A 27 -10.74 1.60 -2.86
N ARG A 28 -11.68 1.89 -1.96
CA ARG A 28 -11.76 1.24 -0.63
C ARG A 28 -11.77 -0.29 -0.70
N GLY A 29 -12.44 -0.87 -1.70
CA GLY A 29 -12.49 -2.32 -1.89
C GLY A 29 -11.16 -2.96 -2.28
N GLU A 30 -10.22 -2.17 -2.84
CA GLU A 30 -8.89 -2.62 -3.23
C GLU A 30 -7.84 -2.42 -2.11
N TRP A 31 -8.15 -1.60 -1.10
CA TRP A 31 -7.32 -1.45 0.10
C TRP A 31 -7.46 -2.62 1.06
N THR A 32 -7.01 -3.77 0.60
CA THR A 32 -6.99 -5.03 1.35
C THR A 32 -5.79 -5.12 2.28
N HIS A 33 -5.79 -6.09 3.19
CA HIS A 33 -4.63 -6.37 4.03
C HIS A 33 -3.37 -6.70 3.21
N HIS A 34 -3.50 -7.42 2.09
CA HIS A 34 -2.39 -7.69 1.18
C HIS A 34 -1.84 -6.41 0.55
N ALA A 35 -2.71 -5.53 0.04
CA ALA A 35 -2.28 -4.25 -0.52
C ALA A 35 -1.54 -3.39 0.52
N HIS A 36 -2.05 -3.35 1.76
CA HIS A 36 -1.39 -2.65 2.86
C HIS A 36 0.03 -3.17 3.13
N LEU A 37 0.24 -4.49 3.14
CA LEU A 37 1.56 -5.09 3.35
C LEU A 37 2.52 -4.81 2.19
N ILE A 38 2.03 -4.82 0.94
CA ILE A 38 2.84 -4.46 -0.23
C ILE A 38 3.29 -3.00 -0.14
N VAL A 39 2.40 -2.07 0.23
CA VAL A 39 2.76 -0.66 0.46
C VAL A 39 3.84 -0.55 1.54
N ALA A 40 3.67 -1.24 2.67
CA ALA A 40 4.66 -1.21 3.74
C ALA A 40 6.03 -1.74 3.29
N LEU A 41 6.04 -2.86 2.57
CA LEU A 41 7.27 -3.45 2.03
C LEU A 41 7.95 -2.49 1.04
N TRP A 42 7.20 -1.86 0.13
CA TRP A 42 7.75 -0.90 -0.82
C TRP A 42 8.51 0.24 -0.13
N TYR A 43 7.92 0.87 0.89
CA TYR A 43 8.63 1.94 1.61
C TYR A 43 9.86 1.43 2.36
N LEU A 44 9.81 0.20 2.91
CA LEU A 44 10.94 -0.40 3.61
C LEU A 44 12.10 -0.79 2.67
N THR A 45 11.85 -1.03 1.38
CA THR A 45 12.90 -1.29 0.39
C THR A 45 13.53 -0.01 -0.18
N HIS A 46 12.85 1.13 -0.08
CA HIS A 46 13.31 2.40 -0.66
C HIS A 46 13.85 3.40 0.37
N TYR A 47 13.51 3.23 1.65
CA TYR A 47 13.88 4.15 2.72
C TYR A 47 14.36 3.39 3.96
N PRO A 48 15.20 4.01 4.82
CA PRO A 48 15.49 3.43 6.11
C PRO A 48 14.22 3.34 6.97
N GLN A 49 14.21 2.38 7.91
CA GLN A 49 13.01 2.01 8.66
C GLN A 49 12.29 3.20 9.36
N PRO A 50 12.99 4.15 10.02
CA PRO A 50 12.33 5.29 10.66
C PRO A 50 11.56 6.17 9.66
N GLU A 51 12.18 6.47 8.51
CA GLU A 51 11.62 7.28 7.44
C GLU A 51 10.46 6.54 6.75
N ALA A 52 10.64 5.27 6.42
CA ALA A 52 9.60 4.42 5.85
C ALA A 52 8.35 4.40 6.73
N THR A 53 8.53 4.23 8.05
CA THR A 53 7.43 4.23 9.02
C THR A 53 6.67 5.55 9.02
N ASN A 54 7.38 6.68 8.90
CA ASN A 54 6.76 7.99 8.81
C ASN A 54 5.99 8.18 7.49
N TYR A 55 6.55 7.76 6.36
CA TYR A 55 5.87 7.81 5.06
C TYR A 55 4.59 6.98 5.06
N ILE A 56 4.66 5.72 5.51
CA ILE A 56 3.51 4.82 5.59
C ILE A 56 2.41 5.42 6.46
N ARG A 57 2.76 5.88 7.67
CA ARG A 57 1.78 6.46 8.62
C ARG A 57 1.07 7.67 8.03
N ASN A 58 1.83 8.57 7.41
CA ASN A 58 1.27 9.78 6.82
C ASN A 58 0.44 9.48 5.56
N GLY A 59 0.88 8.52 4.74
CA GLY A 59 0.14 8.03 3.58
C GLY A 59 -1.23 7.45 3.98
N ILE A 60 -1.27 6.59 4.99
CA ILE A 60 -2.52 5.99 5.49
C ILE A 60 -3.49 7.06 6.00
N LYS A 61 -2.99 8.07 6.72
CA LYS A 61 -3.83 9.19 7.17
C LYS A 61 -4.47 9.93 5.99
N ARG A 62 -3.66 10.28 4.97
CA ARG A 62 -4.16 10.94 3.74
C ARG A 62 -5.17 10.07 3.00
N TYR A 63 -4.84 8.80 2.79
CA TYR A 63 -5.70 7.84 2.13
C TYR A 63 -7.07 7.69 2.84
N ASN A 64 -7.06 7.54 4.17
CA ASN A 64 -8.30 7.43 4.94
C ASN A 64 -9.17 8.70 4.81
N GLN A 65 -8.56 9.87 4.69
CA GLN A 65 -9.28 11.13 4.45
C GLN A 65 -9.91 11.17 3.05
N SER A 66 -9.22 10.65 2.01
CA SER A 66 -9.72 10.68 0.63
C SER A 66 -10.90 9.73 0.38
N ILE A 67 -11.04 8.65 1.16
CA ILE A 67 -12.12 7.66 1.00
C ILE A 67 -13.34 7.86 1.90
N THR A 68 -13.32 8.87 2.78
CA THR A 68 -14.40 9.14 3.75
C THR A 68 -15.36 10.26 3.29
N THR A 69 -15.07 10.93 2.18
CA THR A 69 -15.92 12.00 1.60
C THR A 69 -16.80 11.42 0.50
#